data_AF-A0A526QS32-F1
#
_entry.id   AF-A0A526QS32-F1
#
_cell.length_a   1.000
_cell.length_b   1.000
_cell.length_c   1.000
_cell.angle_alpha   90.00
_cell.angle_beta   90.00
_cell.angle_gamma   90.00
#
_symmetry.space_group_name_H-M   'P 1'
#
loop_
_entity.id
_entity.type
_entity.pdbx_description
1 polymer ?
#
loop_
_entity_poly.entity_id
_entity_poly.type
_entity_poly.pdbx_seq_one_letter_code
_entity_poly.pdbx_strand_id
1 'polypeptide(L)'
;AMMGYTINMIVLFSLILAVGMLVDDAIIVTEFAERRMSEGMPKADAFALAARRMAGPVIAATMTRIAAFSPLLFWPGIIGDFMKYMPITLIVTLSASMLYALVFAPTLGAIFAKAPKHHEDENRDGWYMALVKQAVRFPITVILLTVGLLVGVGFAYSKYGAGVEFFPSVEPDYGLLYVHARGNLSLAEMDAATKEAENRLLGWPGVKSVYTRAGKTQGGGQDIPEDVVGVIQYEFVDWRERKSANQILSDLRGVMA
;
A
#
# COMPACT_ATOMS: atom_id res chain seq x y z
N ALA A 1 21.40 0.87 1.72
CA ALA A 1 22.70 0.19 1.52
C ALA A 1 22.98 -0.87 2.59
N MET A 2 22.91 -0.58 3.90
CA MET A 2 23.28 -1.52 4.98
C MET A 2 22.49 -2.84 5.09
N MET A 3 21.24 -2.91 4.61
CA MET A 3 20.42 -4.14 4.64
C MET A 3 20.27 -4.84 3.27
N GLY A 4 20.94 -4.36 2.23
CA GLY A 4 20.84 -4.95 0.87
C GLY A 4 19.46 -4.82 0.20
N TYR A 5 18.53 -4.04 0.77
CA TYR A 5 17.19 -3.85 0.20
C TYR A 5 17.16 -2.72 -0.84
N THR A 6 16.47 -2.98 -1.93
CA THR A 6 16.17 -2.01 -3.00
C THR A 6 14.89 -1.24 -2.68
N ILE A 7 14.77 -0.03 -3.23
CA ILE A 7 13.49 0.68 -3.23
C ILE A 7 12.59 -0.03 -4.24
N ASN A 8 11.53 -0.65 -3.75
CA ASN A 8 10.49 -1.28 -4.55
C ASN A 8 9.12 -0.69 -4.20
N MET A 9 8.10 -1.00 -5.00
CA MET A 9 6.75 -0.46 -4.81
C MET A 9 6.18 -0.75 -3.42
N ILE A 10 6.49 -1.90 -2.83
CA ILE A 10 6.01 -2.29 -1.49
C ILE A 10 6.70 -1.44 -0.41
N VAL A 11 8.01 -1.20 -0.53
CA VAL A 11 8.75 -0.30 0.38
C VAL A 11 8.19 1.12 0.29
N LEU A 12 7.94 1.64 -0.92
CA LEU A 12 7.34 2.97 -1.10
C LEU A 12 5.95 3.06 -0.47
N PHE A 13 5.09 2.07 -0.70
CA PHE A 13 3.78 1.99 -0.06
C PHE A 13 3.88 1.95 1.47
N SER A 14 4.85 1.21 2.00
CA SER A 14 5.10 1.11 3.45
C SER A 14 5.56 2.44 4.04
N LEU A 15 6.37 3.21 3.32
CA LEU A 15 6.76 4.56 3.73
C LEU A 15 5.57 5.52 3.73
N ILE A 16 4.68 5.43 2.75
CA ILE A 16 3.44 6.23 2.71
C ILE A 16 2.56 5.91 3.92
N LEU A 17 2.35 4.62 4.22
CA LEU A 17 1.64 4.19 5.42
C LEU A 17 2.32 4.67 6.70
N ALA A 18 3.66 4.63 6.75
CA ALA A 18 4.44 5.06 7.90
C ALA A 18 4.21 6.54 8.22
N VAL A 19 4.09 7.42 7.21
CA VAL A 19 3.93 8.88 7.44
C VAL A 19 2.77 9.20 8.38
N GLY A 20 1.62 8.54 8.19
CA GLY A 20 0.44 8.77 9.03
C GLY A 20 0.63 8.33 10.48
N MET A 21 1.38 7.25 10.71
CA MET A 21 1.64 6.71 12.05
C MET A 21 2.86 7.34 12.73
N LEU A 22 3.76 7.94 11.95
CA LEU A 22 5.05 8.45 12.42
C LEU A 22 4.88 9.70 13.28
N VAL A 23 3.94 10.57 12.93
CA VAL A 23 3.75 11.87 13.60
C VAL A 23 3.05 11.77 14.95
N ASP A 24 2.25 10.73 15.17
CA ASP A 24 1.43 10.55 16.38
C ASP A 24 2.24 10.65 17.67
N ASP A 25 3.37 9.93 17.74
CA ASP A 25 4.18 9.82 18.95
C ASP A 25 4.78 11.18 19.34
N ALA A 26 5.24 11.96 18.35
CA ALA A 26 5.80 13.28 18.59
C ALA A 26 4.71 14.27 19.02
N ILE A 27 3.53 14.22 18.37
CA ILE A 27 2.39 15.10 18.68
C ILE A 27 1.96 14.92 20.14
N ILE A 28 1.78 13.68 20.60
CA ILE A 28 1.34 13.40 21.98
C ILE A 28 2.33 13.95 23.02
N VAL A 29 3.63 13.80 22.77
CA VAL A 29 4.67 14.32 23.67
C VAL A 29 4.67 15.85 23.68
N THR A 30 4.58 16.50 22.52
CA THR A 30 4.53 17.97 22.42
C THR A 30 3.25 18.54 23.02
N GLU A 31 2.09 17.93 22.78
CA GLU A 31 0.80 18.38 23.32
C GLU A 31 0.78 18.31 24.84
N PHE A 32 1.33 17.24 25.43
CA PHE A 32 1.45 17.15 26.88
C PHE A 32 2.39 18.22 27.46
N ALA A 33 3.52 18.49 26.79
CA ALA A 33 4.44 19.55 27.20
C ALA A 33 3.76 20.93 27.12
N GLU A 34 3.07 21.21 26.01
CA GLU A 34 2.33 22.45 25.80
C GLU A 34 1.21 22.64 26.84
N ARG A 35 0.47 21.58 27.16
CA ARG A 35 -0.51 21.57 28.25
C ARG A 35 0.14 22.01 29.57
N ARG A 36 1.29 21.43 29.92
CA ARG A 36 2.00 21.80 31.16
C ARG A 36 2.56 23.22 31.13
N MET A 37 3.00 23.69 29.97
CA MET A 37 3.42 25.08 29.79
C MET A 37 2.25 26.06 29.95
N SER A 38 1.06 25.70 29.49
CA SER A 38 -0.16 26.51 29.69
C SER A 38 -0.58 26.59 31.16
N GLU A 39 -0.27 25.56 31.95
CA GLU A 39 -0.46 25.54 33.41
C GLU A 39 0.62 26.35 34.17
N GLY A 40 1.54 27.02 33.45
CA GLY A 40 2.58 27.89 34.02
C GLY A 40 3.94 27.23 34.22
N MET A 41 4.14 25.98 33.79
CA MET A 41 5.43 25.29 33.91
C MET A 41 6.48 25.87 32.94
N PRO A 42 7.73 26.08 33.36
CA PRO A 42 8.81 26.45 32.47
C PRO A 42 8.99 25.42 31.35
N LYS A 43 9.29 25.88 30.12
CA LYS A 43 9.38 25.01 28.94
C LYS A 43 10.34 23.81 29.11
N ALA A 44 11.51 24.02 29.71
CA ALA A 44 12.49 22.95 29.89
C ALA A 44 11.95 21.83 30.80
N ASP A 45 11.30 22.21 31.90
CA ASP A 45 10.72 21.27 32.87
C ASP A 45 9.50 20.55 32.26
N ALA A 46 8.68 21.27 31.50
CA ALA A 46 7.50 20.72 30.83
C ALA A 46 7.88 19.64 29.81
N PHE A 47 8.87 19.90 28.95
CA PHE A 47 9.34 18.90 27.98
C PHE A 47 10.08 17.73 28.64
N ALA A 48 10.86 17.97 29.70
CA ALA A 48 11.50 16.89 30.46
C ALA A 48 10.46 15.99 31.14
N LEU A 49 9.41 16.57 31.70
CA LEU A 49 8.29 15.83 32.29
C LEU A 49 7.51 15.05 31.24
N ALA A 50 7.23 15.67 30.09
CA ALA A 50 6.53 15.04 28.98
C ALA A 50 7.27 13.79 28.48
N ALA A 51 8.58 13.90 28.24
CA ALA A 51 9.41 12.78 27.82
C ALA A 51 9.34 11.59 28.80
N ARG A 52 9.44 11.86 30.11
CA ARG A 52 9.39 10.83 31.15
C ARG A 52 8.01 10.21 31.30
N ARG A 53 6.95 11.03 31.25
CA ARG A 53 5.58 10.56 31.49
C ARG A 53 5.00 9.84 30.27
N MET A 54 5.36 10.27 29.06
CA MET A 54 4.86 9.69 27.81
C MET A 54 5.70 8.53 27.28
N ALA A 55 6.90 8.30 27.81
CA ALA A 55 7.73 7.14 27.41
C ALA A 55 6.97 5.82 27.47
N GLY A 56 6.27 5.53 28.57
CA GLY A 56 5.49 4.28 28.71
C GLY A 56 4.40 4.12 27.64
N PRO A 57 3.45 5.06 27.54
CA PRO A 57 2.40 5.03 26.52
C PRO A 57 2.93 4.97 25.07
N VAL A 58 3.94 5.79 24.73
CA VAL A 58 4.51 5.86 23.39
C VAL A 58 5.19 4.54 23.01
N ILE A 59 6.01 3.98 23.91
CA ILE A 59 6.66 2.68 23.67
C ILE A 59 5.60 1.59 23.51
N ALA A 60 4.58 1.54 24.38
CA ALA A 60 3.53 0.54 24.31
C ALA A 60 2.73 0.62 23.00
N ALA A 61 2.35 1.83 22.57
CA ALA A 61 1.64 2.06 21.31
C ALA A 61 2.47 1.59 20.10
N THR A 62 3.74 2.00 20.04
CA THR A 62 4.64 1.63 18.94
C THR A 62 4.96 0.14 18.93
N MET A 63 5.16 -0.49 20.08
CA MET A 63 5.33 -1.95 20.17
C MET A 63 4.08 -2.71 19.71
N THR A 64 2.88 -2.20 20.00
CA THR A 64 1.62 -2.82 19.53
C THR A 64 1.51 -2.73 18.01
N ARG A 65 1.87 -1.59 17.42
CA ARG A 65 1.93 -1.43 15.94
C ARG A 65 2.93 -2.41 15.34
N ILE A 66 4.14 -2.49 15.88
CA ILE A 66 5.17 -3.46 15.44
C ILE A 66 4.63 -4.89 15.54
N ALA A 67 4.05 -5.27 16.68
CA ALA A 67 3.51 -6.61 16.91
C ALA A 67 2.38 -6.98 15.94
N ALA A 68 1.55 -6.03 15.52
CA ALA A 68 0.50 -6.28 14.53
C ALA A 68 1.05 -6.64 13.14
N PHE A 69 2.21 -6.07 12.75
CA PHE A 69 2.84 -6.33 11.46
C PHE A 69 3.88 -7.45 11.49
N SER A 70 4.43 -7.80 12.66
CA SER A 70 5.42 -8.87 12.83
C SER A 70 5.05 -10.23 12.22
N PRO A 71 3.78 -10.71 12.28
CA PRO A 71 3.42 -12.00 11.68
C PRO A 71 3.72 -12.10 10.18
N LEU A 72 3.67 -10.98 9.46
CA LEU A 72 3.95 -10.94 8.02
C LEU A 72 5.42 -11.26 7.68
N LEU A 73 6.34 -11.13 8.65
CA LEU A 73 7.75 -11.51 8.48
C LEU A 73 7.93 -13.02 8.32
N PHE A 74 7.02 -13.81 8.87
CA PHE A 74 7.09 -15.27 8.90
C PHE A 74 6.22 -15.92 7.83
N TRP A 75 5.68 -15.13 6.90
CA TRP A 75 4.85 -15.63 5.82
C TRP A 75 5.71 -16.40 4.80
N PRO A 76 5.44 -17.70 4.52
CA PRO A 76 6.26 -18.49 3.60
C PRO A 76 5.86 -18.30 2.13
N GLY A 77 6.80 -18.63 1.24
CA GLY A 77 6.60 -18.63 -0.22
C GLY A 77 6.91 -17.29 -0.89
N ILE A 78 6.81 -17.27 -2.21
CA ILE A 78 7.19 -16.11 -3.06
C ILE A 78 6.46 -14.84 -2.60
N ILE A 79 5.16 -14.95 -2.31
CA ILE A 79 4.34 -13.81 -1.84
C ILE A 79 4.87 -13.28 -0.50
N GLY A 80 5.26 -14.16 0.42
CA GLY A 80 5.86 -13.77 1.70
C GLY A 80 7.19 -13.04 1.53
N ASP A 81 8.02 -13.48 0.59
CA ASP A 81 9.28 -12.81 0.26
C ASP A 81 9.09 -11.40 -0.29
N PHE A 82 7.98 -11.12 -0.99
CA PHE A 82 7.62 -9.76 -1.38
C PHE A 82 6.99 -8.99 -0.20
N MET A 83 6.11 -9.62 0.57
CA MET A 83 5.38 -8.94 1.65
C MET A 83 6.26 -8.61 2.85
N LYS A 84 7.36 -9.32 3.11
CA LYS A 84 8.27 -9.05 4.23
C LYS A 84 8.92 -7.65 4.18
N TYR A 85 9.02 -7.04 3.00
CA TYR A 85 9.57 -5.69 2.87
C TYR A 85 8.75 -4.63 3.62
N MET A 86 7.43 -4.84 3.71
CA MET A 86 6.52 -3.92 4.37
C MET A 86 6.73 -3.84 5.90
N PRO A 87 6.58 -4.94 6.66
CA PRO A 87 6.78 -4.91 8.10
C PRO A 87 8.21 -4.51 8.47
N ILE A 88 9.24 -4.90 7.72
CA ILE A 88 10.63 -4.50 7.99
C ILE A 88 10.76 -2.97 7.91
N THR A 89 10.23 -2.38 6.84
CA THR A 89 10.29 -0.93 6.62
C THR A 89 9.55 -0.20 7.75
N LEU A 90 8.34 -0.66 8.09
CA LEU A 90 7.53 -0.09 9.17
C LEU A 90 8.25 -0.18 10.53
N ILE A 91 8.82 -1.35 10.87
CA ILE A 91 9.55 -1.54 12.14
C ILE A 91 10.70 -0.55 12.25
N VAL A 92 11.51 -0.40 11.21
CA VAL A 92 12.64 0.53 11.22
C VAL A 92 12.16 1.97 11.35
N THR A 93 11.15 2.38 10.57
CA THR A 93 10.64 3.76 10.60
C THR A 93 9.95 4.11 11.92
N LEU A 94 9.14 3.20 12.47
CA LEU A 94 8.41 3.43 13.72
C LEU A 94 9.36 3.43 14.92
N SER A 95 10.37 2.54 14.93
CA SER A 95 11.41 2.54 15.96
C SER A 95 12.22 3.83 15.94
N ALA A 96 12.57 4.33 14.75
CA ALA A 96 13.24 5.62 14.59
C ALA A 96 12.35 6.79 15.03
N SER A 97 11.05 6.74 14.72
CA SER A 97 10.09 7.76 15.17
C SER A 97 9.95 7.81 16.68
N MET A 98 9.83 6.64 17.32
CA MET A 98 9.75 6.55 18.78
C MET A 98 10.99 7.16 19.44
N LEU A 99 12.19 6.89 18.90
CA LEU A 99 13.43 7.51 19.37
C LEU A 99 13.39 9.04 19.16
N TYR A 100 12.91 9.49 18.01
CA TYR A 100 12.72 10.91 17.72
C TYR A 100 11.78 11.58 18.73
N ALA A 101 10.60 10.99 18.97
CA ALA A 101 9.58 11.54 19.86
C ALA A 101 10.01 11.62 21.33
N LEU A 102 10.84 10.68 21.80
CA LEU A 102 11.27 10.64 23.21
C LEU A 102 12.58 11.38 23.50
N VAL A 103 13.44 11.55 22.49
CA VAL A 103 14.77 12.18 22.68
C VAL A 103 14.85 13.53 21.98
N PHE A 104 14.52 13.57 20.69
CA PHE A 104 14.72 14.76 19.86
C PHE A 104 13.58 15.77 20.01
N ALA A 105 12.32 15.33 19.99
CA ALA A 105 11.18 16.24 20.14
C ALA A 105 11.22 17.02 21.47
N PRO A 106 11.53 16.42 22.64
CA PRO A 106 11.59 17.17 23.90
C PRO A 106 12.78 18.12 23.98
N THR A 107 13.93 17.74 23.42
CA THR A 107 15.14 18.58 23.43
C THR A 107 14.97 19.79 22.51
N LEU A 108 14.42 19.59 21.31
CA LEU A 108 14.09 20.69 20.40
C LEU A 108 12.97 21.57 20.95
N GLY A 109 11.93 20.96 21.53
CA GLY A 109 10.82 21.65 22.17
C GLY A 109 11.28 22.55 23.32
N ALA A 110 12.16 22.07 24.19
CA ALA A 110 12.70 22.88 25.29
C ALA A 110 13.43 24.16 24.81
N ILE A 111 14.01 24.14 23.62
CA ILE A 111 14.73 25.29 23.04
C ILE A 111 13.74 26.22 22.34
N PHE A 112 12.97 25.70 21.40
CA PHE A 112 12.20 26.49 20.43
C PHE A 112 10.73 26.73 20.79
N ALA A 113 10.16 25.93 21.71
CA ALA A 113 8.75 26.06 22.04
C ALA A 113 8.46 27.40 22.69
N LYS A 114 7.36 28.01 22.24
CA LYS A 114 6.76 29.18 22.86
C LYS A 114 5.53 28.71 23.62
N ALA A 115 5.29 29.25 24.81
CA ALA A 115 4.07 28.99 25.54
C ALA A 115 2.87 29.33 24.65
N PRO A 116 2.04 28.34 24.27
CA PRO A 116 0.82 28.66 23.57
C PRO A 116 -0.07 29.44 24.53
N LYS A 117 -0.58 30.59 24.09
CA LYS A 117 -1.72 31.25 24.75
C LYS A 117 -2.96 30.41 24.46
N HIS A 118 -3.06 29.25 25.09
CA HIS A 118 -4.28 28.47 25.03
C HIS A 118 -5.33 29.24 25.83
N HIS A 119 -6.25 29.88 25.12
CA HIS A 119 -7.55 30.20 25.70
C HIS A 119 -8.21 28.84 25.93
N GLU A 120 -8.30 28.40 27.19
CA GLU A 120 -9.18 27.28 27.52
C GLU A 120 -10.58 27.71 27.11
N ASP A 121 -11.08 27.19 25.99
CA ASP A 121 -12.51 27.17 25.73
C ASP A 121 -13.13 26.31 26.85
N GLU A 122 -13.62 27.00 27.88
CA GLU A 122 -14.19 26.46 29.12
C GLU A 122 -15.40 25.53 28.85
N ASN A 123 -15.92 25.55 27.62
CA ASN A 123 -17.00 24.68 27.14
C ASN A 123 -16.50 23.28 26.73
N ARG A 124 -16.08 22.50 27.73
CA ARG A 124 -15.80 21.05 27.59
C ARG A 124 -17.04 20.19 27.30
N ASP A 125 -18.24 20.75 27.42
CA ASP A 125 -19.51 20.08 27.15
C ASP A 125 -19.97 20.27 25.70
N GLY A 126 -19.13 19.83 24.76
CA GLY A 126 -19.52 19.68 23.35
C GLY A 126 -20.43 18.46 23.13
N TRP A 127 -20.98 18.33 21.92
CA TRP A 127 -21.80 17.18 21.50
C TRP A 127 -21.09 15.83 21.74
N TYR A 128 -19.76 15.79 21.62
CA TYR A 128 -18.95 14.61 21.92
C TYR A 128 -19.09 14.18 23.38
N MET A 129 -18.95 15.12 24.33
CA MET A 129 -19.06 14.83 25.75
C MET A 129 -20.49 14.41 26.12
N ALA A 130 -21.51 14.98 25.47
CA ALA A 130 -22.89 14.55 25.63
C ALA A 130 -23.10 13.09 25.17
N LEU A 131 -22.52 12.72 24.03
CA LEU A 131 -22.59 11.35 23.51
C LEU A 131 -21.84 10.36 24.42
N VAL A 132 -20.65 10.72 24.91
CA VAL A 132 -19.90 9.89 25.87
C VAL A 132 -20.67 9.71 27.17
N LYS A 133 -21.23 10.80 27.73
CA LYS A 133 -22.08 10.73 28.95
C LYS A 133 -23.27 9.78 28.75
N GLN A 134 -23.88 9.78 27.57
CA GLN A 134 -24.98 8.88 27.26
C GLN A 134 -24.52 7.43 27.04
N ALA A 135 -23.38 7.21 26.38
CA ALA A 135 -22.81 5.88 26.17
C ALA A 135 -22.43 5.20 27.50
N VAL A 136 -21.84 5.96 28.44
CA VAL A 136 -21.45 5.46 29.77
C VAL A 136 -22.66 5.11 30.63
N ARG A 137 -23.83 5.76 30.43
CA ARG A 137 -25.08 5.43 31.15
C ARG A 137 -25.68 4.08 30.75
N PHE A 138 -25.40 3.58 29.54
CA PHE A 138 -25.97 2.34 29.03
C PHE A 138 -24.87 1.36 28.55
N PRO A 139 -23.97 0.90 29.44
CA PRO A 139 -22.79 0.14 29.04
C PRO A 139 -23.13 -1.20 28.37
N ILE A 140 -24.17 -1.89 28.84
CA ILE A 140 -24.61 -3.18 28.26
C ILE A 140 -25.12 -2.97 26.84
N THR A 141 -25.92 -1.94 26.61
CA THR A 141 -26.45 -1.62 25.28
C THR A 141 -25.34 -1.28 24.30
N VAL A 142 -24.33 -0.51 24.73
CA VAL A 142 -23.17 -0.17 23.89
C VAL A 142 -22.35 -1.41 23.55
N ILE A 143 -22.13 -2.32 24.51
CA ILE A 143 -21.44 -3.59 24.27
C ILE A 143 -22.23 -4.45 23.27
N LEU A 144 -23.54 -4.62 23.48
CA LEU A 144 -24.39 -5.39 22.57
C LEU A 144 -24.43 -4.80 21.16
N LEU A 145 -24.48 -3.48 21.05
CA LEU A 145 -24.43 -2.79 19.77
C LEU A 145 -23.08 -3.01 19.09
N THR A 146 -21.98 -2.93 19.83
CA THR A 146 -20.62 -3.14 19.29
C THR A 146 -20.44 -4.56 18.78
N VAL A 147 -20.86 -5.56 19.57
CA VAL A 147 -20.81 -6.98 19.18
C VAL A 147 -21.74 -7.24 18.00
N GLY A 148 -22.96 -6.70 18.03
CA GLY A 148 -23.94 -6.82 16.95
C GLY A 148 -23.42 -6.21 15.64
N LEU A 149 -22.73 -5.08 15.70
CA LEU A 149 -22.12 -4.43 14.55
C LEU A 149 -20.92 -5.24 14.03
N LEU A 150 -20.07 -5.76 14.92
CA LEU A 150 -18.94 -6.63 14.54
C LEU A 150 -19.43 -7.88 13.79
N VAL A 151 -20.45 -8.57 14.32
CA VAL A 151 -21.05 -9.75 13.67
C VAL A 151 -21.78 -9.33 12.39
N GLY A 152 -22.50 -8.20 12.41
CA GLY A 152 -23.24 -7.67 11.28
C GLY A 152 -22.37 -7.34 10.08
N VAL A 153 -21.19 -6.75 10.31
CA VAL A 153 -20.21 -6.47 9.24
C VAL A 153 -19.68 -7.76 8.64
N GLY A 154 -19.34 -8.76 9.47
CA GLY A 154 -18.90 -10.07 8.98
C GLY A 154 -19.96 -10.77 8.13
N PHE A 155 -21.22 -10.76 8.58
CA PHE A 155 -22.34 -11.31 7.84
C PHE A 155 -22.61 -10.56 6.53
N ALA A 156 -22.57 -9.23 6.56
CA ALA A 156 -22.74 -8.40 5.37
C ALA A 156 -21.65 -8.67 4.33
N TYR A 157 -20.38 -8.77 4.76
CA TYR A 157 -19.27 -9.11 3.87
C TYR A 157 -19.43 -10.52 3.29
N SER A 158 -19.89 -11.50 4.08
CA SER A 158 -20.13 -12.85 3.57
C SER A 158 -21.24 -12.91 2.51
N LYS A 159 -22.23 -12.00 2.55
CA LYS A 159 -23.36 -12.00 1.62
C LYS A 159 -23.15 -11.10 0.40
N TYR A 160 -22.47 -9.97 0.58
CA TYR A 160 -22.33 -8.92 -0.43
C TYR A 160 -20.88 -8.65 -0.85
N GLY A 161 -19.90 -9.38 -0.31
CA GLY A 161 -18.49 -9.19 -0.62
C GLY A 161 -18.16 -9.53 -2.08
N ALA A 162 -17.35 -8.68 -2.72
CA ALA A 162 -16.91 -8.84 -4.11
C ALA A 162 -15.83 -9.93 -4.30
N GLY A 163 -15.63 -10.80 -3.31
CA GLY A 163 -14.57 -11.81 -3.30
C GLY A 163 -13.20 -11.25 -2.90
N VAL A 164 -12.15 -12.01 -3.22
CA VAL A 164 -10.75 -11.68 -2.94
C VAL A 164 -10.02 -11.48 -4.27
N GLU A 165 -9.54 -10.26 -4.51
CA GLU A 165 -8.63 -9.96 -5.62
C GLU A 165 -7.20 -9.97 -5.10
N PHE A 166 -6.41 -10.97 -5.51
CA PHE A 166 -5.06 -11.20 -4.97
C PHE A 166 -4.03 -10.19 -5.48
N PHE A 167 -4.22 -9.66 -6.68
CA PHE A 167 -3.37 -8.65 -7.28
C PHE A 167 -4.23 -7.62 -7.99
N PRO A 168 -4.00 -6.32 -7.79
CA PRO A 168 -4.66 -5.31 -8.59
C PRO A 168 -4.29 -5.54 -10.05
N SER A 169 -5.27 -5.46 -10.96
CA SER A 169 -5.00 -5.44 -12.39
C SER A 169 -4.21 -4.17 -12.74
N VAL A 170 -2.87 -4.27 -12.77
CA VAL A 170 -2.01 -3.17 -13.20
C VAL A 170 -2.10 -3.07 -14.71
N GLU A 171 -2.20 -1.84 -15.19
CA GLU A 171 -2.22 -1.53 -16.60
C GLU A 171 -0.84 -1.84 -17.22
N PRO A 172 -0.73 -2.84 -18.13
CA PRO A 172 0.57 -3.25 -18.66
C PRO A 172 1.04 -2.27 -19.75
N ASP A 173 2.35 -2.07 -19.83
CA ASP A 173 2.99 -1.27 -20.89
C ASP A 173 3.23 -2.09 -22.17
N TYR A 174 3.32 -3.42 -22.05
CA TYR A 174 3.54 -4.33 -23.17
C TYR A 174 2.60 -5.53 -23.10
N GLY A 175 2.28 -6.08 -24.27
CA GLY A 175 1.53 -7.32 -24.43
C GLY A 175 2.30 -8.32 -25.28
N LEU A 176 1.94 -9.60 -25.12
CA LEU A 176 2.44 -10.70 -25.94
C LEU A 176 1.25 -11.34 -26.67
N LEU A 177 1.35 -11.47 -27.99
CA LEU A 177 0.45 -12.25 -28.82
C LEU A 177 1.19 -13.50 -29.30
N TYR A 178 0.67 -14.66 -28.92
CA TYR A 178 1.17 -15.95 -29.38
C TYR A 178 0.38 -16.38 -30.62
N VAL A 179 1.09 -16.65 -31.71
CA VAL A 179 0.49 -17.15 -32.94
C VAL A 179 0.63 -18.67 -32.96
N HIS A 180 -0.51 -19.36 -32.90
CA HIS A 180 -0.57 -20.82 -32.93
C HIS A 180 -0.87 -21.32 -34.33
N ALA A 181 -0.15 -22.34 -34.80
CA ALA A 181 -0.48 -23.02 -36.04
C ALA A 181 -0.21 -24.52 -35.91
N ARG A 182 -1.05 -25.33 -36.57
CA ARG A 182 -0.92 -26.79 -36.54
C ARG A 182 -0.09 -27.27 -37.72
N GLY A 183 0.88 -28.14 -37.45
CA GLY A 183 1.68 -28.82 -38.47
C GLY A 183 3.17 -28.53 -38.35
N ASN A 184 3.96 -29.18 -39.22
CA ASN A 184 5.41 -29.00 -39.27
C ASN A 184 5.76 -27.94 -40.33
N LEU A 185 5.33 -26.70 -40.08
CA LEU A 185 5.57 -25.57 -41.00
C LEU A 185 7.08 -25.31 -41.14
N SER A 186 7.50 -24.91 -42.33
CA SER A 186 8.84 -24.36 -42.56
C SER A 186 8.97 -22.96 -41.96
N LEU A 187 10.21 -22.48 -41.75
CA LEU A 187 10.44 -21.14 -41.21
C LEU A 187 9.78 -20.03 -42.06
N ALA A 188 9.76 -20.19 -43.38
CA ALA A 188 9.14 -19.24 -44.29
C ALA A 188 7.60 -19.23 -44.15
N GLU A 189 6.99 -20.39 -43.92
CA GLU A 189 5.54 -20.49 -43.68
C GLU A 189 5.17 -19.95 -42.29
N MET A 190 6.00 -20.19 -41.27
CA MET A 190 5.82 -19.59 -39.94
C MET A 190 5.95 -18.06 -40.00
N ASP A 191 6.91 -17.54 -40.75
CA ASP A 191 7.08 -16.09 -40.97
C ASP A 191 5.85 -15.50 -41.68
N ALA A 192 5.37 -16.14 -42.75
CA ALA A 192 4.18 -15.69 -43.46
C ALA A 192 2.93 -15.64 -42.56
N ALA A 193 2.70 -16.69 -41.75
CA ALA A 193 1.58 -16.75 -40.81
C ALA A 193 1.68 -15.68 -39.70
N THR A 194 2.88 -15.47 -39.17
CA THR A 194 3.11 -14.47 -38.12
C THR A 194 2.98 -13.05 -38.67
N LYS A 195 3.43 -12.82 -39.90
CA LYS A 195 3.35 -11.53 -40.60
C LYS A 195 1.91 -11.11 -40.92
N GLU A 196 1.02 -12.07 -41.16
CA GLU A 196 -0.41 -11.79 -41.28
C GLU A 196 -0.97 -11.20 -40.00
N ALA A 197 -0.64 -11.80 -38.84
CA ALA A 197 -1.06 -11.30 -37.54
C ALA A 197 -0.41 -9.95 -37.18
N GLU A 198 0.86 -9.76 -37.55
CA GLU A 198 1.58 -8.49 -37.39
C GLU A 198 0.90 -7.36 -38.16
N ASN A 199 0.57 -7.57 -39.43
CA ASN A 199 -0.07 -6.54 -40.27
C ASN A 199 -1.44 -6.09 -39.73
N ARG A 200 -2.16 -6.96 -39.01
CA ARG A 200 -3.43 -6.61 -38.35
C ARG A 200 -3.23 -5.79 -37.08
N LEU A 201 -2.11 -5.99 -36.38
CA LEU A 201 -1.73 -5.21 -35.20
C LEU A 201 -1.11 -3.86 -35.57
N LEU A 202 -0.39 -3.80 -36.69
CA LEU A 202 0.22 -2.58 -37.22
C LEU A 202 -0.87 -1.55 -37.54
N GLY A 203 -0.84 -0.41 -36.85
CA GLY A 203 -1.80 0.68 -37.03
C GLY A 203 -3.03 0.61 -36.12
N TRP A 204 -3.09 -0.36 -35.19
CA TRP A 204 -4.18 -0.42 -34.22
C TRP A 204 -4.12 0.78 -33.24
N PRO A 205 -5.24 1.49 -32.99
CA PRO A 205 -5.25 2.63 -32.08
C PRO A 205 -4.91 2.18 -30.66
N GLY A 206 -3.77 2.67 -30.14
CA GLY A 206 -3.26 2.33 -28.80
C GLY A 206 -2.04 1.42 -28.79
N VAL A 207 -1.57 0.94 -29.95
CA VAL A 207 -0.30 0.22 -30.11
C VAL A 207 0.76 1.18 -30.67
N LYS A 208 1.90 1.30 -29.98
CA LYS A 208 3.00 2.21 -30.33
C LYS A 208 4.05 1.51 -31.20
N SER A 209 4.49 0.32 -30.78
CA SER A 209 5.51 -0.45 -31.47
C SER A 209 5.15 -1.93 -31.47
N VAL A 210 5.58 -2.64 -32.50
CA VAL A 210 5.38 -4.09 -32.67
C VAL A 210 6.72 -4.71 -33.02
N TYR A 211 7.07 -5.78 -32.34
CA TYR A 211 8.27 -6.58 -32.56
C TYR A 211 7.86 -8.04 -32.75
N THR A 212 8.16 -8.57 -33.92
CA THR A 212 7.74 -9.91 -34.34
C THR A 212 8.94 -10.85 -34.36
N ARG A 213 8.76 -12.04 -33.78
CA ARG A 213 9.72 -13.15 -33.85
C ARG A 213 9.02 -14.39 -34.41
N ALA A 214 9.36 -14.75 -35.65
CA ALA A 214 8.90 -15.98 -36.29
C ALA A 214 9.79 -17.17 -35.92
N GLY A 215 9.19 -18.35 -35.78
CA GLY A 215 9.86 -19.60 -35.43
C GLY A 215 9.61 -20.04 -33.97
N LYS A 216 10.01 -21.28 -33.68
CA LYS A 216 9.95 -21.85 -32.33
C LYS A 216 10.83 -21.04 -31.39
N THR A 217 10.21 -20.20 -30.58
CA THR A 217 10.91 -19.39 -29.59
C THR A 217 11.08 -20.23 -28.33
N GLN A 218 12.30 -20.71 -28.09
CA GLN A 218 12.67 -21.32 -26.82
C GLN A 218 13.41 -20.28 -26.00
N GLY A 219 12.70 -19.56 -25.11
CA GLY A 219 13.37 -18.57 -24.27
C GLY A 219 12.45 -17.77 -23.35
N GLY A 220 12.76 -17.83 -22.05
CA GLY A 220 12.34 -16.83 -21.07
C GLY A 220 11.42 -17.29 -19.95
N GLY A 221 11.67 -18.45 -19.31
CA GLY A 221 11.05 -18.80 -18.01
C GLY A 221 9.54 -19.09 -18.00
N GLN A 222 8.85 -19.03 -19.13
CA GLN A 222 7.48 -19.49 -19.32
C GLN A 222 7.45 -20.67 -20.28
N ASP A 223 6.64 -21.69 -19.95
CA ASP A 223 6.32 -22.81 -20.83
C ASP A 223 5.53 -22.29 -22.04
N ILE A 224 6.23 -21.97 -23.13
CA ILE A 224 5.61 -21.61 -24.40
C ILE A 224 5.07 -22.89 -25.03
N PRO A 225 3.78 -22.98 -25.39
CA PRO A 225 3.21 -24.16 -26.03
C PRO A 225 3.95 -24.55 -27.32
N GLU A 226 4.11 -25.86 -27.58
CA GLU A 226 4.88 -26.37 -28.71
C GLU A 226 4.30 -26.01 -30.09
N ASP A 227 3.03 -25.64 -30.14
CA ASP A 227 2.28 -25.24 -31.34
C ASP A 227 2.38 -23.74 -31.65
N VAL A 228 3.16 -22.97 -30.87
CA VAL A 228 3.46 -21.56 -31.15
C VAL A 228 4.49 -21.48 -32.27
N VAL A 229 4.08 -20.86 -33.38
CA VAL A 229 4.91 -20.65 -34.58
C VAL A 229 5.53 -19.26 -34.66
N GLY A 230 5.07 -18.33 -33.82
CA GLY A 230 5.64 -16.99 -33.70
C GLY A 230 5.12 -16.25 -32.47
N VAL A 231 5.92 -15.29 -32.00
CA VAL A 231 5.59 -14.41 -30.87
C VAL A 231 5.65 -12.97 -31.35
N ILE A 232 4.57 -12.23 -31.16
CA ILE A 232 4.48 -10.80 -31.44
C ILE A 232 4.42 -10.06 -30.11
N GLN A 233 5.47 -9.31 -29.79
CA GLN A 233 5.50 -8.40 -28.66
C GLN A 233 5.09 -7.02 -29.12
N TYR A 234 4.12 -6.40 -28.47
CA TYR A 234 3.67 -5.05 -28.79
C TYR A 234 3.70 -4.16 -27.55
N GLU A 235 4.09 -2.91 -27.76
CA GLU A 235 4.12 -1.86 -26.74
C GLU A 235 2.87 -0.99 -26.89
N PHE A 236 2.19 -0.74 -25.78
CA PHE A 236 1.06 0.18 -25.79
C PHE A 236 1.53 1.64 -25.80
N VAL A 237 0.67 2.52 -26.30
CA VAL A 237 0.80 3.98 -26.08
C VAL A 237 0.63 4.27 -24.57
N ASP A 238 1.07 5.44 -24.10
CA ASP A 238 0.89 5.86 -22.71
C ASP A 238 -0.57 5.64 -22.27
N TRP A 239 -0.75 5.02 -21.10
CA TRP A 239 -2.05 4.63 -20.56
C TRP A 239 -3.04 5.80 -20.44
N ARG A 240 -2.57 7.06 -20.39
CA ARG A 240 -3.41 8.26 -20.34
C ARG A 240 -4.10 8.60 -21.65
N GLU A 241 -3.55 8.13 -22.77
CA GLU A 241 -4.00 8.49 -24.13
C GLU A 241 -4.76 7.36 -24.82
N ARG A 242 -4.95 6.22 -24.14
CA ARG A 242 -5.58 5.02 -24.69
C ARG A 242 -6.68 4.46 -23.80
N LYS A 243 -7.48 3.56 -24.38
CA LYS A 243 -8.39 2.70 -23.62
C LYS A 243 -7.60 1.73 -22.75
N SER A 244 -8.25 1.16 -21.72
CA SER A 244 -7.61 0.14 -20.88
C SER A 244 -7.19 -1.07 -21.71
N ALA A 245 -6.09 -1.70 -21.32
CA ALA A 245 -5.50 -2.81 -22.05
C ALA A 245 -6.50 -3.96 -22.14
N ASN A 246 -7.28 -4.20 -21.10
CA ASN A 246 -8.34 -5.22 -21.13
C ASN A 246 -9.37 -4.96 -22.24
N GLN A 247 -9.75 -3.70 -22.48
CA GLN A 247 -10.65 -3.34 -23.58
C GLN A 247 -9.97 -3.47 -24.94
N ILE A 248 -8.71 -3.02 -25.06
CA ILE A 248 -7.94 -3.20 -26.31
C ILE A 248 -7.78 -4.69 -26.63
N LEU A 249 -7.49 -5.52 -25.62
CA LEU A 249 -7.36 -6.97 -25.75
C LEU A 249 -8.68 -7.64 -26.12
N SER A 250 -9.82 -7.19 -25.58
CA SER A 250 -11.13 -7.71 -25.99
C SER A 250 -11.45 -7.36 -27.44
N ASP A 251 -11.15 -6.12 -27.86
CA ASP A 251 -11.37 -5.67 -29.22
C ASP A 251 -10.45 -6.43 -30.19
N LEU A 252 -9.18 -6.62 -29.83
CA LEU A 252 -8.22 -7.42 -30.60
C LEU A 252 -8.65 -8.88 -30.72
N ARG A 253 -9.13 -9.51 -29.65
CA ARG A 253 -9.66 -10.88 -29.71
C ARG A 253 -10.85 -11.01 -30.64
N GLY A 254 -11.72 -9.99 -30.72
CA GLY A 254 -12.86 -9.97 -31.64
C GLY A 254 -12.47 -9.86 -33.12
N VAL A 255 -11.38 -9.15 -33.43
CA VAL A 255 -10.91 -8.96 -34.82
C VAL A 255 -9.94 -10.07 -35.28
N MET A 256 -9.29 -10.74 -34.34
CA MET A 256 -8.30 -11.79 -34.61
C MET A 256 -8.86 -13.22 -34.53
N ALA A 257 -10.11 -13.39 -34.06
CA ALA A 257 -10.85 -14.65 -34.13
C ALA A 257 -11.40 -14.91 -35.54
#